data_AF-A0A3R9S027-F1
#
_entry.id   AF-A0A3R9S027-F1
#
_cell.length_a   1.000
_cell.length_b   1.000
_cell.length_c   1.000
_cell.angle_alpha   90.00
_cell.angle_beta   90.00
_cell.angle_gamma   90.00
#
_symmetry.space_group_name_H-M   'P 1'
#
loop_
_entity.id
_entity.type
_entity.pdbx_description
1 polymer ?
#
loop_
_entity_poly.entity_id
_entity_poly.type
_entity_poly.pdbx_seq_one_letter_code
_entity_poly.pdbx_strand_id
1 'polypeptide(L)'
;VSVPSHCSLMKPAAEKFAEALEQTAIELPTIPVIQNVNAGIATDVAQLRQALTAQLYQSVQWTRTMQSLQDQGIQYIVECGPGTVLSNLAKRLPNIEKAFSIDSKSKMEDALNAVLVAEGKIA
;
A
#
# COMPACT_ATOMS: atom_id res chain seq x y z
N VAL A 1 -0.08 8.45 20.13
CA VAL A 1 1.34 8.06 20.18
C VAL A 1 2.13 9.11 19.42
N SER A 2 3.09 9.80 20.06
CA SER A 2 3.95 10.80 19.38
C SER A 2 5.36 10.24 19.30
N VAL A 3 5.61 9.45 18.26
CA VAL A 3 6.95 9.01 17.84
C VAL A 3 7.29 9.84 16.62
N PRO A 4 8.55 10.31 16.44
CA PRO A 4 8.97 11.08 15.27
C PRO A 4 9.10 10.16 14.03
N SER A 5 8.01 9.51 13.64
CA SER A 5 7.96 8.54 12.55
C SER A 5 8.31 9.18 11.20
N HIS A 6 8.93 8.40 10.31
CA HIS A 6 9.21 8.80 8.92
C HIS A 6 10.15 10.01 8.77
N CYS A 7 11.02 10.24 9.75
CA CYS A 7 12.06 11.27 9.67
C CYS A 7 13.44 10.72 10.07
N SER A 8 14.48 11.54 9.86
CA SER A 8 15.87 11.15 10.09
C SER A 8 16.16 10.67 11.52
N LEU A 9 15.35 11.07 12.51
CA LEU A 9 15.46 10.61 13.90
C LEU A 9 15.20 9.10 14.07
N MET A 10 14.56 8.45 13.09
CA MET A 10 14.27 7.02 13.10
C MET A 10 15.41 6.13 12.58
N LYS A 11 16.53 6.70 12.10
CA LYS A 11 17.67 5.92 11.59
C LYS A 11 18.16 4.81 12.54
N PRO A 12 18.34 5.07 13.86
CA PRO A 12 18.76 4.00 14.78
C PRO A 12 17.74 2.86 14.92
N ALA A 13 16.45 3.16 14.79
CA ALA A 13 15.40 2.13 14.76
C ALA A 13 15.41 1.36 13.43
N ALA A 14 15.72 2.05 12.32
CA ALA A 14 15.84 1.44 11.00
C ALA A 14 17.03 0.47 10.91
N GLU A 15 18.15 0.75 11.55
CA GLU A 15 19.30 -0.17 11.64
C GLU A 15 18.92 -1.48 12.33
N LYS A 16 18.28 -1.40 13.51
CA LYS A 16 17.76 -2.59 14.22
C LYS A 16 16.72 -3.36 13.40
N PHE A 17 15.88 -2.63 12.67
CA PHE A 17 14.89 -3.25 11.79
C PHE A 17 15.55 -3.95 10.59
N ALA A 18 16.63 -3.40 10.03
CA ALA A 18 17.39 -4.04 8.96
C ALA A 18 18.01 -5.36 9.43
N GLU A 19 18.60 -5.40 10.64
CA GLU A 19 19.12 -6.65 11.22
C GLU A 19 18.03 -7.72 11.36
N ALA A 20 16.84 -7.34 11.83
CA ALA A 20 15.70 -8.25 11.94
C ALA A 20 15.19 -8.71 10.56
N LEU A 21 15.20 -7.82 9.56
CA LEU A 21 14.86 -8.18 8.19
C LEU A 21 15.83 -9.22 7.66
N GLU A 22 17.16 -9.05 7.77
CA GLU A 22 18.15 -10.03 7.29
C GLU A 22 17.91 -11.46 7.82
N GLN A 23 17.39 -11.58 9.04
CA GLN A 23 17.05 -12.87 9.66
C GLN A 23 15.68 -13.43 9.25
N THR A 24 14.88 -12.64 8.54
CA THR A 24 13.54 -13.01 8.07
C THR A 24 13.62 -13.52 6.64
N ALA A 25 13.07 -14.71 6.38
CA ALA A 25 12.90 -15.21 5.01
C ALA A 25 11.89 -14.32 4.25
N ILE A 26 12.33 -13.72 3.15
CA ILE A 26 11.50 -12.86 2.30
C ILE A 26 11.64 -13.34 0.86
N GLU A 27 10.50 -13.47 0.19
CA GLU A 27 10.40 -13.78 -1.23
C GLU A 27 9.81 -12.58 -1.97
N LEU A 28 10.04 -12.53 -3.28
CA LEU A 28 9.39 -11.53 -4.13
C LEU A 28 7.88 -11.79 -4.18
N PRO A 29 7.05 -10.75 -3.99
CA PRO A 29 5.61 -10.92 -4.02
C PRO A 29 5.14 -11.19 -5.45
N THR A 30 4.22 -12.13 -5.61
CA THR A 30 3.60 -12.45 -6.91
C THR A 30 2.65 -11.35 -7.38
N ILE A 31 2.07 -10.59 -6.43
CA ILE A 31 1.32 -9.37 -6.69
C ILE A 31 2.27 -8.19 -6.45
N PRO A 32 2.49 -7.31 -7.44
CA PRO A 32 3.39 -6.18 -7.28
C PRO A 32 3.04 -5.29 -6.07
N VAL A 33 4.05 -4.97 -5.25
CA VAL A 33 3.89 -4.07 -4.09
C VAL A 33 4.59 -2.76 -4.38
N ILE A 34 3.81 -1.68 -4.48
CA ILE A 34 4.32 -0.33 -4.66
C ILE A 34 4.82 0.21 -3.32
N GLN A 35 6.11 0.50 -3.25
CA GLN A 35 6.79 0.87 -2.01
C GLN A 35 6.56 2.34 -1.65
N ASN A 36 6.31 2.61 -0.36
CA ASN A 36 6.01 3.96 0.14
C ASN A 36 7.14 4.98 -0.05
N VAL A 37 8.40 4.54 -0.14
CA VAL A 37 9.56 5.43 -0.18
C VAL A 37 9.77 6.07 -1.55
N ASN A 38 9.42 5.38 -2.64
CA ASN A 38 9.74 5.79 -4.00
C ASN A 38 8.60 5.59 -5.02
N ALA A 39 7.47 5.02 -4.59
CA ALA A 39 6.35 4.61 -5.45
C ALA A 39 6.74 3.64 -6.58
N GLY A 40 7.82 2.88 -6.39
CA GLY A 40 8.29 1.85 -7.30
C GLY A 40 7.95 0.44 -6.82
N ILE A 41 8.12 -0.53 -7.72
CA ILE A 41 8.00 -1.96 -7.41
C ILE A 41 9.42 -2.53 -7.33
N ALA A 42 9.72 -3.24 -6.25
CA ALA A 42 11.01 -3.91 -6.10
C ALA A 42 11.15 -5.06 -7.09
N THR A 43 12.31 -5.19 -7.73
CA THR A 43 12.59 -6.24 -8.73
C THR A 43 13.41 -7.40 -8.15
N ASP A 44 13.97 -7.22 -6.96
CA ASP A 44 14.68 -8.26 -6.21
C ASP A 44 14.46 -8.08 -4.68
N VAL A 45 14.83 -9.09 -3.91
CA VAL A 45 14.65 -9.10 -2.44
C VAL A 45 15.51 -8.03 -1.76
N ALA A 46 16.68 -7.70 -2.30
CA ALA A 46 17.56 -6.69 -1.72
C ALA A 46 16.93 -5.29 -1.80
N GLN A 47 16.35 -4.94 -2.94
CA GLN A 47 15.58 -3.71 -3.13
C GLN A 47 14.37 -3.65 -2.20
N LEU A 48 13.65 -4.76 -2.02
CA LEU A 48 12.50 -4.83 -1.12
C LEU A 48 12.92 -4.58 0.34
N ARG A 49 13.99 -5.23 0.81
CA ARG A 49 14.56 -4.99 2.15
C ARG A 49 14.97 -3.54 2.34
N GLN A 50 15.70 -2.99 1.37
CA GLN A 50 16.14 -1.59 1.41
C GLN A 50 14.94 -0.64 1.48
N ALA A 51 13.86 -0.89 0.74
CA ALA A 51 12.65 -0.07 0.76
C ALA A 51 11.93 -0.14 2.12
N LEU A 52 11.79 -1.34 2.69
CA LEU A 52 11.20 -1.54 4.01
C LEU A 52 12.01 -0.82 5.10
N THR A 53 13.34 -0.98 5.10
CA THR A 53 14.22 -0.26 6.05
C THR A 53 14.11 1.25 5.89
N ALA A 54 14.17 1.74 4.64
CA ALA A 54 14.07 3.15 4.34
C ALA A 54 12.74 3.77 4.79
N GLN A 55 11.65 3.01 4.75
CA GLN A 55 10.31 3.47 5.13
C GLN A 55 10.24 3.97 6.57
N LEU A 56 11.07 3.46 7.48
CA LEU A 56 11.05 3.87 8.89
C LEU A 56 11.50 5.32 9.07
N TYR A 57 12.39 5.83 8.22
CA TYR A 57 13.01 7.15 8.37
C TYR A 57 12.80 8.10 7.18
N GLN A 58 12.15 7.64 6.11
CA GLN A 58 11.76 8.46 4.97
C GLN A 58 10.24 8.67 4.93
N SER A 59 9.83 9.75 4.26
CA SER A 59 8.43 10.14 4.13
C SER A 59 7.62 9.13 3.32
N VAL A 60 6.34 8.96 3.70
CA VAL A 60 5.38 8.11 2.98
C VAL A 60 4.86 8.87 1.75
N GLN A 61 5.23 8.41 0.56
CA GLN A 61 4.88 9.03 -0.72
C GLN A 61 3.49 8.60 -1.23
N TRP A 62 2.46 8.69 -0.37
CA TRP A 62 1.11 8.18 -0.66
C TRP A 62 0.52 8.68 -2.00
N THR A 63 0.56 9.99 -2.24
CA THR A 63 0.05 10.58 -3.50
C THR A 63 0.77 10.01 -4.72
N ARG A 64 2.09 9.79 -4.62
CA ARG A 64 2.88 9.23 -5.71
C ARG A 64 2.59 7.73 -5.92
N THR A 65 2.39 6.98 -4.83
CA THR A 65 1.95 5.58 -4.88
C THR A 65 0.62 5.46 -5.61
N MET A 66 -0.34 6.32 -5.28
CA MET A 66 -1.64 6.30 -5.94
C MET A 66 -1.57 6.75 -7.41
N GLN A 67 -0.71 7.72 -7.75
CA GLN A 67 -0.46 8.08 -9.15
C GLN A 67 0.09 6.88 -9.93
N SER A 68 1.04 6.13 -9.36
CA SER A 68 1.59 4.91 -9.98
C SER A 68 0.52 3.84 -10.23
N LEU A 69 -0.49 3.71 -9.36
CA LEU A 69 -1.65 2.83 -9.60
C LEU A 69 -2.50 3.35 -10.77
N GLN A 70 -2.75 4.66 -10.84
CA GLN A 70 -3.55 5.27 -11.91
C GLN A 70 -2.87 5.19 -13.27
N ASP A 71 -1.55 5.35 -13.32
CA ASP A 71 -0.75 5.19 -14.54
C ASP A 71 -0.82 3.75 -15.09
N GLN A 72 -1.13 2.78 -14.23
CA GLN A 72 -1.41 1.38 -14.60
C GLN A 72 -2.90 1.14 -14.93
N GLY A 73 -3.73 2.18 -14.97
CA GLY A 73 -5.15 2.08 -15.29
C GLY A 73 -6.04 1.58 -14.14
N ILE A 74 -5.52 1.53 -12.90
CA ILE A 74 -6.29 1.06 -11.74
C ILE A 74 -7.21 2.16 -11.25
N GLN A 75 -8.52 1.89 -11.27
CA GLN A 75 -9.58 2.83 -10.89
C GLN A 75 -10.39 2.38 -9.66
N TYR A 76 -10.21 1.13 -9.24
CA TYR A 76 -10.91 0.48 -8.15
C TYR A 76 -9.93 0.23 -7.00
N ILE A 77 -10.23 0.77 -5.82
CA ILE A 77 -9.37 0.67 -4.64
C ILE A 77 -10.14 -0.05 -3.53
N VAL A 78 -9.47 -0.97 -2.85
CA VAL A 78 -10.03 -1.70 -1.71
C VAL A 78 -9.11 -1.52 -0.50
N GLU A 79 -9.62 -0.88 0.55
CA GLU A 79 -8.95 -0.75 1.85
C GLU A 79 -9.26 -1.98 2.71
N CYS A 80 -8.23 -2.80 2.93
CA CYS A 80 -8.29 -4.01 3.73
C CYS A 80 -7.88 -3.73 5.19
N GLY A 81 -8.79 -3.98 6.14
CA GLY A 81 -8.56 -3.73 7.57
C GLY A 81 -9.54 -2.70 8.13
N PRO A 82 -9.44 -2.39 9.43
CA PRO A 82 -10.40 -1.53 10.12
C PRO A 82 -10.32 -0.07 9.67
N GLY A 83 -11.48 0.59 9.56
CA GLY A 83 -11.58 2.02 9.27
C GLY A 83 -11.82 2.32 7.79
N THR A 84 -11.67 3.61 7.44
CA THR A 84 -11.97 4.15 6.11
C THR A 84 -10.97 5.23 5.67
N VAL A 85 -9.79 5.27 6.29
CA VAL A 85 -8.87 6.39 6.10
C VAL A 85 -8.29 6.36 4.69
N LEU A 86 -7.78 5.21 4.24
CA LEU A 86 -7.15 5.09 2.93
C LEU A 86 -8.17 5.22 1.80
N SER A 87 -9.36 4.64 1.94
CA SER A 87 -10.44 4.78 0.97
C SER A 87 -10.91 6.23 0.86
N ASN A 88 -11.02 6.97 1.98
CA ASN A 88 -11.36 8.39 1.95
C ASN A 88 -10.23 9.27 1.37
N LEU A 89 -8.96 8.92 1.59
CA LEU A 89 -7.83 9.59 0.94
C LEU A 89 -7.81 9.32 -0.56
N ALA A 90 -8.05 8.07 -0.99
CA ALA A 90 -8.08 7.67 -2.39
C ALA A 90 -9.18 8.41 -3.18
N LYS A 91 -10.38 8.59 -2.59
CA LYS A 91 -11.49 9.34 -3.22
C LYS A 91 -11.17 10.80 -3.57
N ARG A 92 -10.12 11.38 -2.99
CA ARG A 92 -9.68 12.76 -3.29
C ARG A 92 -8.82 12.84 -4.56
N LEU A 93 -8.39 11.71 -5.10
CA LEU A 93 -7.54 11.65 -6.28
C LEU A 93 -8.41 11.57 -7.53
N PRO A 94 -8.01 12.23 -8.63
CA PRO A 94 -8.74 12.15 -9.90
C PRO A 94 -8.74 10.71 -10.42
N ASN A 95 -9.73 10.31 -11.22
CA ASN A 95 -9.77 9.00 -11.90
C ASN A 95 -9.86 7.75 -10.98
N ILE A 96 -10.11 7.92 -9.68
CA ILE A 96 -10.59 6.81 -8.82
C ILE A 96 -12.11 6.71 -8.98
N GLU A 97 -12.59 5.63 -9.60
CA GLU A 97 -14.01 5.41 -9.82
C GLU A 97 -14.70 4.96 -8.52
N LYS A 98 -14.13 3.95 -7.85
CA LYS A 98 -14.66 3.43 -6.58
C LYS A 98 -13.54 3.12 -5.60
N ALA A 99 -13.77 3.48 -4.34
CA ALA A 99 -12.91 3.10 -3.23
C ALA A 99 -13.75 2.52 -2.09
N PHE A 100 -13.47 1.27 -1.72
CA PHE A 100 -14.18 0.48 -0.72
C PHE A 100 -13.34 0.34 0.56
N SER A 101 -14.00 0.17 1.71
CA SER A 101 -13.39 -0.41 2.91
C SER A 101 -14.03 -1.77 3.15
N ILE A 102 -13.26 -2.78 3.55
CA ILE A 102 -13.78 -4.15 3.77
C ILE A 102 -13.61 -4.60 5.23
N ASP A 103 -13.90 -3.69 6.15
CA ASP A 103 -13.86 -3.88 7.61
C ASP A 103 -15.05 -4.68 8.17
N SER A 104 -15.99 -5.11 7.33
CA SER A 104 -17.11 -5.99 7.70
C SER A 104 -17.48 -6.94 6.56
N LYS A 105 -18.17 -8.03 6.90
CA LYS A 105 -18.67 -9.01 5.92
C LYS A 105 -19.53 -8.34 4.83
N SER A 106 -20.52 -7.54 5.23
CA SER A 106 -21.41 -6.85 4.30
C SER A 106 -20.62 -5.96 3.33
N LYS A 107 -19.65 -5.18 3.82
CA LYS A 107 -18.86 -4.31 2.94
C LYS A 107 -17.92 -5.09 2.01
N MET A 108 -17.40 -6.22 2.46
CA MET A 108 -16.63 -7.14 1.60
C MET A 108 -17.51 -7.70 0.47
N GLU A 109 -18.74 -8.12 0.78
CA GLU A 109 -19.71 -8.60 -0.21
C GLU A 109 -20.08 -7.50 -1.22
N ASP A 110 -20.31 -6.27 -0.75
CA ASP A 110 -20.58 -5.11 -1.62
C ASP A 110 -19.41 -4.80 -2.57
N ALA A 111 -18.17 -4.81 -2.04
CA ALA A 111 -16.97 -4.58 -2.83
C ALA A 111 -16.77 -5.69 -3.88
N LEU A 112 -16.95 -6.95 -3.48
CA LEU A 112 -16.84 -8.09 -4.38
C LEU A 112 -17.87 -8.02 -5.51
N ASN A 113 -19.14 -7.77 -5.18
CA ASN A 113 -20.20 -7.63 -6.18
C ASN A 113 -19.89 -6.49 -7.16
N ALA A 114 -19.45 -5.34 -6.66
CA ALA A 114 -19.11 -4.20 -7.52
C ALA A 114 -17.95 -4.51 -8.49
N VAL A 115 -16.93 -5.26 -8.04
CA VAL A 115 -15.82 -5.70 -8.89
C VAL A 115 -16.28 -6.74 -9.91
N LEU A 116 -17.07 -7.73 -9.49
CA LEU A 116 -17.59 -8.77 -10.40
C LEU A 116 -18.50 -8.16 -11.49
N VAL A 117 -19.31 -7.15 -11.16
CA VAL A 117 -20.11 -6.40 -12.15
C VAL A 117 -19.20 -5.63 -13.11
N ALA A 118 -18.19 -4.92 -12.60
CA ALA A 118 -17.25 -4.16 -13.44
C ALA A 118 -16.44 -5.05 -14.40
N GLU A 119 -16.13 -6.28 -13.98
CA GLU A 119 -15.48 -7.30 -14.82
C GLU A 119 -16.47 -8.05 -15.74
N GLY A 120 -17.77 -7.75 -15.69
CA GLY A 120 -18.81 -8.42 -16.49
C GLY A 120 -19.05 -9.88 -16.12
N LYS A 121 -18.64 -10.31 -14.92
CA LYS A 121 -18.81 -11.68 -14.42
C LYS A 121 -20.22 -11.94 -13.89
N ILE A 122 -20.91 -10.89 -13.46
CA ILE A 122 -22.31 -10.91 -13.00
C ILE A 122 -23.06 -9.68 -13.54
N ALA A 123 -24.39 -9.75 -13.56
CA ALA A 123 -25.28 -8.70 -14.03
C ALA A 123 -25.49 -7.58 -13.00
#